data_AF-A0A7C5NY80-F1
#
_entry.id   AF-A0A7C5NY80-F1
#
_cell.length_a   1.000
_cell.length_b   1.000
_cell.length_c   1.000
_cell.angle_alpha   90.00
_cell.angle_beta   90.00
_cell.angle_gamma   90.00
#
_symmetry.space_group_name_H-M   'P 1'
#
loop_
_entity.id
_entity.type
_entity.pdbx_description
1 polymer ?
#
loop_
_entity_poly.entity_id
_entity_poly.type
_entity_poly.pdbx_seq_one_letter_code
_entity_poly.pdbx_strand_id
1 'polypeptide(L)'
;MGVIMLTAYGTIETAVEALKLGAFDYITKPFKVDELLITVQRALDYRRAIMENIDLKAQLVAKYGLEGIVAESRVMQQVCEMVKKVAPTDTTVLIYGESGTGKELIA
;
A
#
# COMPACT_ATOMS: atom_id res chain seq x y z
N MET A 1 11.44 5.63 1.45
CA MET A 1 12.83 6.03 1.11
C MET A 1 13.70 4.86 1.50
N GLY A 2 14.48 4.27 0.59
CA GLY A 2 15.38 3.17 0.95
C GLY A 2 16.70 3.73 1.47
N VAL A 3 17.17 3.26 2.64
CA VAL A 3 18.46 3.65 3.22
C VAL A 3 19.39 2.44 3.11
N ILE A 4 20.55 2.60 2.46
CA ILE A 4 21.58 1.54 2.39
C ILE A 4 22.71 1.95 3.33
N MET A 5 23.00 1.10 4.31
CA MET A 5 24.07 1.35 5.28
C MET A 5 25.41 0.83 4.75
N LEU A 6 26.47 1.62 4.91
CA LEU A 6 27.82 1.28 4.47
C LEU A 6 28.78 1.36 5.66
N THR A 7 29.54 0.30 5.91
CA THR A 7 30.50 0.26 7.03
C THR A 7 31.85 -0.34 6.62
N ALA A 8 32.92 -0.04 7.35
CA ALA A 8 34.19 -0.76 7.25
C ALA A 8 34.38 -1.83 8.35
N TYR A 9 33.55 -1.80 9.40
CA TYR A 9 33.60 -2.73 10.55
C TYR A 9 32.19 -3.26 10.80
N GLY A 10 31.70 -4.08 9.88
CA GLY A 10 30.38 -4.69 10.01
C GLY A 10 30.45 -6.03 10.71
N THR A 11 29.62 -6.21 11.72
CA THR A 11 29.29 -7.53 12.27
C THR A 11 27.87 -7.91 11.88
N ILE A 12 27.54 -9.19 11.97
CA ILE A 12 26.18 -9.69 11.67
C ILE A 12 25.16 -8.98 12.57
N GLU A 13 25.50 -8.72 13.83
CA GLU A 13 24.63 -8.03 14.79
C GLU A 13 24.27 -6.63 14.32
N THR A 14 25.27 -5.84 13.91
CA THR A 14 25.03 -4.46 13.43
C THR A 14 24.27 -4.41 12.11
N ALA A 15 24.47 -5.41 11.24
CA ALA A 15 23.71 -5.52 10.00
C ALA A 15 22.24 -5.84 10.28
N VAL A 16 21.96 -6.77 11.19
CA VAL A 16 20.61 -7.12 11.61
C VAL A 16 19.92 -5.94 12.30
N GLU A 17 20.64 -5.20 13.14
CA GLU A 17 20.11 -4.00 13.81
C GLU A 17 19.74 -2.91 12.79
N ALA A 18 20.60 -2.64 11.82
CA ALA A 18 20.31 -1.68 10.75
C ALA A 18 19.04 -2.03 9.96
N LEU A 19 18.88 -3.31 9.59
CA LEU A 19 17.68 -3.78 8.89
C LEU A 19 16.42 -3.63 9.76
N LYS A 20 16.51 -3.93 11.06
CA LYS A 20 15.40 -3.73 12.01
C LYS A 20 15.00 -2.26 12.16
N LEU A 21 15.97 -1.35 12.07
CA LEU A 21 15.72 0.10 12.09
C LEU A 21 15.20 0.65 10.75
N GLY A 22 15.00 -0.20 9.75
CA GLY A 22 14.41 0.16 8.46
C GLY A 22 15.44 0.48 7.37
N ALA A 23 16.71 0.10 7.55
CA ALA A 23 17.63 0.06 6.42
C ALA A 23 17.13 -0.95 5.38
N PHE A 24 17.21 -0.57 4.11
CA PHE A 24 16.92 -1.44 2.98
C PHE A 24 17.98 -2.53 2.83
N ASP A 25 19.24 -2.16 3.01
CA ASP A 25 20.37 -3.09 2.92
C ASP A 25 21.57 -2.59 3.72
N TYR A 26 22.55 -3.47 3.94
CA TYR A 26 23.77 -3.23 4.70
C TYR A 26 24.98 -3.79 3.96
N ILE A 27 25.94 -2.93 3.60
CA ILE A 27 27.11 -3.27 2.78
C ILE A 27 28.39 -3.01 3.57
N THR A 28 29.28 -4.00 3.63
CA THR A 28 30.60 -3.90 4.25
C THR A 28 31.68 -3.55 3.22
N LYS A 29 32.62 -2.68 3.61
CA LYS A 29 33.81 -2.37 2.84
C LYS A 29 34.92 -3.38 3.17
N PRO A 30 35.73 -3.78 2.19
CA PRO A 30 35.65 -3.43 0.77
C PRO A 30 34.51 -4.21 0.05
N PHE A 31 33.77 -3.52 -0.82
CA PHE A 31 32.72 -4.13 -1.66
C PHE A 31 33.08 -4.02 -3.14
N LYS A 32 32.47 -4.86 -3.97
CA LYS A 32 32.55 -4.72 -5.43
C LYS A 32 31.57 -3.64 -5.90
N VAL A 33 31.99 -2.80 -6.84
CA VAL A 33 31.12 -1.75 -7.39
C VAL A 33 29.83 -2.34 -7.99
N ASP A 34 29.94 -3.47 -8.69
CA ASP A 34 28.79 -4.16 -9.27
C ASP A 34 27.77 -4.61 -8.21
N GLU A 35 28.23 -5.03 -7.04
CA GLU A 35 27.37 -5.43 -5.93
C GLU A 35 26.58 -4.22 -5.38
N LEU A 36 27.25 -3.08 -5.21
CA LEU A 36 26.59 -1.84 -4.82
C LEU A 36 25.56 -1.40 -5.86
N LEU A 37 25.89 -1.48 -7.15
CA LEU A 37 24.97 -1.13 -8.23
C LEU A 37 23.72 -2.02 -8.22
N ILE A 38 23.88 -3.33 -8.01
CA ILE A 38 22.76 -4.27 -7.88
C ILE A 38 21.87 -3.91 -6.69
N THR A 39 22.45 -3.63 -5.52
CA THR A 39 21.68 -3.25 -4.32
C THR A 39 20.92 -1.94 -4.54
N VAL A 40 21.56 -0.93 -5.14
CA VAL A 40 20.90 0.34 -5.46
C VAL A 40 19.75 0.13 -6.45
N GLN A 41 19.97 -0.65 -7.51
CA GLN A 41 18.93 -0.95 -8.50
C GLN A 41 17.72 -1.62 -7.83
N ARG A 42 17.96 -2.63 -6.98
CA ARG A 42 16.91 -3.28 -6.19
C ARG A 42 16.13 -2.31 -5.31
N ALA A 43 16.81 -1.37 -4.65
CA ALA A 43 16.17 -0.36 -3.82
C ALA A 43 15.26 0.57 -4.62
N LEU A 44 15.68 0.94 -5.84
CA LEU A 44 14.90 1.76 -6.76
C LEU A 44 13.68 1.02 -7.29
N ASP A 45 13.84 -0.24 -7.71
CA ASP A 45 12.75 -1.06 -8.23
C ASP A 45 11.70 -1.34 -7.16
N TYR A 46 12.13 -1.64 -5.94
CA TYR A 46 11.25 -1.82 -4.79
C TYR A 46 10.44 -0.55 -4.50
N ARG A 47 11.11 0.62 -4.50
CA ARG A 47 10.44 1.91 -4.32
C ARG A 47 9.41 2.17 -5.43
N ARG A 48 9.77 1.90 -6.68
CA ARG A 48 8.87 2.07 -7.83
C ARG A 48 7.61 1.22 -7.68
N ALA A 49 7.77 -0.06 -7.33
CA ALA A 49 6.66 -0.97 -7.12
C ALA A 49 5.74 -0.51 -5.98
N ILE A 50 6.29 -0.01 -4.86
CA ILE A 50 5.49 0.55 -3.77
C ILE A 50 4.70 1.77 -4.24
N MET A 51 5.37 2.72 -4.91
CA MET A 51 4.71 3.94 -5.38
C MET A 51 3.58 3.62 -6.36
N GLU A 52 3.83 2.71 -7.30
CA GLU A 52 2.82 2.25 -8.25
C GLU A 52 1.65 1.56 -7.55
N ASN A 53 1.91 0.75 -6.50
CA ASN A 53 0.83 0.15 -5.71
C ASN A 53 -0.03 1.19 -4.99
N ILE A 54 0.61 2.23 -4.42
CA ILE A 54 -0.09 3.35 -3.76
C ILE A 54 -0.95 4.10 -4.78
N ASP A 55 -0.38 4.44 -5.94
CA ASP A 55 -1.07 5.19 -7.00
C ASP A 55 -2.25 4.38 -7.55
N LEU A 56 -2.07 3.09 -7.82
CA LEU A 56 -3.15 2.21 -8.28
C LEU A 56 -4.26 2.07 -7.25
N LYS A 57 -3.93 1.93 -5.96
CA LYS A 57 -4.93 1.91 -4.88
C LYS A 57 -5.66 3.23 -4.77
N ALA A 58 -4.96 4.36 -4.89
CA ALA A 58 -5.57 5.69 -4.87
C ALA A 58 -6.53 5.87 -6.06
N GLN A 59 -6.15 5.40 -7.26
CA GLN A 59 -7.04 5.41 -8.43
C GLN A 59 -8.28 4.53 -8.24
N LEU A 60 -8.13 3.35 -7.62
CA LEU A 60 -9.27 2.49 -7.29
C LEU A 60 -10.22 3.17 -6.31
N VAL A 61 -9.70 3.82 -5.26
CA VAL A 61 -10.52 4.59 -4.31
C VAL A 61 -11.18 5.78 -4.99
N ALA A 62 -10.48 6.50 -5.87
CA ALA A 62 -11.08 7.62 -6.61
C ALA A 62 -12.18 7.15 -7.58
N LYS A 63 -12.04 5.96 -8.16
CA LYS A 63 -12.98 5.42 -9.16
C LYS A 63 -14.18 4.68 -8.54
N TYR A 64 -13.97 3.99 -7.42
CA TYR A 64 -14.96 3.10 -6.79
C TYR A 64 -15.25 3.47 -5.33
N GLY A 65 -14.68 4.56 -4.82
CA GLY A 65 -14.94 5.03 -3.47
C GLY A 65 -16.34 5.60 -3.32
N LEU A 66 -16.86 5.54 -2.10
CA LEU A 66 -18.15 6.12 -1.72
C LEU A 66 -18.24 7.64 -1.95
N GLU A 67 -17.11 8.32 -2.21
CA GLU A 67 -17.04 9.76 -2.50
C GLU A 67 -17.76 10.13 -3.81
N GLY A 68 -17.94 9.19 -4.74
CA GLY A 68 -18.73 9.40 -5.97
C GLY A 68 -20.25 9.27 -5.79
N ILE A 69 -20.73 8.85 -4.62
CA ILE A 69 -22.16 8.60 -4.38
C ILE A 69 -22.82 9.84 -3.78
N VAL A 70 -23.82 10.39 -4.46
CA VAL A 70 -24.69 11.44 -3.90
C VAL A 70 -25.72 10.81 -2.97
N ALA A 71 -25.50 10.92 -1.67
CA ALA A 71 -26.34 10.35 -0.61
C ALA A 71 -26.94 11.46 0.29
N GLU A 72 -27.84 12.26 -0.26
CA GLU A 72 -28.49 13.35 0.49
C GLU A 72 -29.66 12.86 1.37
N SER A 73 -30.32 11.77 0.98
CA SER A 73 -31.44 11.22 1.75
C SER A 73 -30.95 10.48 3.00
N ARG A 74 -31.70 10.59 4.09
CA ARG A 74 -31.39 9.90 5.36
C ARG A 74 -31.23 8.39 5.19
N VAL A 75 -32.03 7.78 4.31
CA VAL A 75 -31.97 6.34 4.01
C VAL A 75 -30.65 5.99 3.33
N MET A 76 -30.21 6.80 2.36
CA MET A 76 -28.94 6.54 1.66
C MET A 76 -27.73 6.79 2.57
N GLN A 77 -27.79 7.77 3.46
CA GLN A 77 -26.74 7.99 4.47
C GLN A 77 -26.58 6.77 5.40
N GLN A 78 -27.68 6.16 5.83
CA GLN A 78 -27.65 4.93 6.64
C GLN A 78 -27.02 3.76 5.88
N VAL A 79 -27.29 3.64 4.58
CA VAL A 79 -26.65 2.63 3.72
C VAL A 79 -25.14 2.88 3.65
N CYS A 80 -24.69 4.12 3.38
CA CYS A 80 -23.27 4.45 3.36
C CYS A 80 -22.56 4.19 4.70
N GLU A 81 -23.21 4.46 5.83
CA GLU A 81 -22.68 4.11 7.16
C GLU A 81 -22.54 2.60 7.36
N MET A 82 -23.52 1.83 6.90
CA MET A 82 -23.47 0.36 6.97
C MET A 82 -22.33 -0.18 6.10
N VAL A 83 -22.16 0.34 4.89
CA VAL A 83 -21.07 -0.03 4.00
C VAL A 83 -19.72 0.28 4.64
N LYS A 84 -19.54 1.47 5.24
CA LYS A 84 -18.30 1.82 5.95
C LYS A 84 -17.95 0.86 7.09
N LYS A 85 -18.97 0.29 7.77
CA LYS A 85 -18.77 -0.68 8.86
C LYS A 85 -18.40 -2.07 8.35
N VAL A 86 -18.94 -2.48 7.20
CA VAL A 86 -18.78 -3.85 6.67
C VAL A 86 -17.62 -3.96 5.67
N ALA A 87 -17.29 -2.88 4.96
CA ALA A 87 -16.16 -2.82 4.01
C ALA A 87 -14.80 -3.32 4.54
N PRO A 88 -14.39 -3.10 5.81
CA PRO A 88 -13.13 -3.65 6.32
C PRO A 88 -13.21 -5.11 6.76
N THR A 89 -14.33 -5.80 6.55
CA THR A 89 -14.54 -7.19 6.99
C THR A 89 -14.58 -8.16 5.81
N ASP A 90 -14.09 -9.38 6.00
CA ASP A 90 -14.10 -10.45 4.97
C ASP A 90 -15.45 -11.18 4.88
N THR A 91 -16.56 -10.51 5.19
CA THR A 91 -17.90 -11.13 5.23
C THR A 91 -18.62 -10.95 3.90
N THR A 92 -19.33 -12.00 3.45
CA THR A 92 -20.20 -11.92 2.27
C THR A 92 -21.43 -11.05 2.55
N VAL A 93 -21.67 -10.04 1.70
CA VAL A 93 -22.82 -9.13 1.81
C VAL A 93 -23.79 -9.34 0.64
N LEU A 94 -25.09 -9.30 0.92
CA LEU A 94 -26.15 -9.31 -0.09
C LEU A 94 -26.69 -7.88 -0.27
N ILE A 95 -26.63 -7.37 -1.51
CA ILE A 95 -27.19 -6.05 -1.87
C ILE A 95 -28.43 -6.27 -2.74
N TYR A 96 -29.57 -5.71 -2.34
CA TYR A 96 -30.85 -5.85 -3.05
C TYR A 96 -31.46 -4.48 -3.41
N GLY A 97 -32.29 -4.45 -4.45
CA GLY A 97 -32.98 -3.25 -4.92
C GLY A 97 -33.37 -3.35 -6.41
N GLU A 98 -34.24 -2.45 -6.86
CA GLU A 98 -34.71 -2.39 -8.26
C GLU A 98 -33.60 -2.04 -9.25
N SER A 99 -33.78 -2.33 -10.54
CA SER A 99 -32.78 -1.99 -11.56
C SER A 99 -32.51 -0.48 -11.61
N GLY A 100 -31.24 -0.08 -11.75
CA GLY A 100 -30.85 1.33 -11.82
C GLY A 100 -30.71 2.08 -10.48
N THR A 101 -30.90 1.42 -9.33
CA THR A 101 -30.78 2.07 -8.00
C THR A 101 -29.34 2.25 -7.49
N GLY A 102 -28.32 2.01 -8.33
CA GLY A 102 -26.91 2.22 -7.96
C GLY A 102 -26.28 1.10 -7.13
N LYS A 103 -26.84 -0.13 -7.14
CA LYS A 103 -26.26 -1.30 -6.44
C LYS A 103 -24.79 -1.59 -6.83
N GLU A 104 -24.43 -1.33 -8.09
CA GLU A 104 -23.06 -1.51 -8.61
C GLU A 104 -22.07 -0.46 -8.08
N LEU A 105 -22.56 0.68 -7.57
CA LEU A 105 -21.71 1.71 -6.97
C LEU A 105 -21.40 1.42 -5.49
N ILE A 106 -22.18 0.54 -4.86
CA ILE A 106 -22.02 0.14 -3.46
C ILE A 106 -21.14 -1.13 -3.33
N ALA A 107 -21.17 -1.99 -4.34
CA ALA A 107 -20.48 -3.28 -4.37
C ALA A 107 -18.96 -3.16 -4.56
#